data_AF-A0A2D6YRR0-F1
#
_entry.id   AF-A0A2D6YRR0-F1
#
_cell.length_a   1.000
_cell.length_b   1.000
_cell.length_c   1.000
_cell.angle_alpha   90.00
_cell.angle_beta   90.00
_cell.angle_gamma   90.00
#
_symmetry.space_group_name_H-M   'P 1'
#
loop_
_entity.id
_entity.type
_entity.pdbx_description
1 polymer ?
#
loop_
_entity_poly.entity_id
_entity_poly.type
_entity_poly.pdbx_seq_one_letter_code
_entity_poly.pdbx_strand_id
1 'polypeptide(L)'
;MNQPYTVASILLAASVVPASASAPPITIEGRFDDWSDRPVTQADPRGDGGLDITSLKLGDEPDWFQFLIESPVDFDLSEGNELVLLIDTDDDASTGLQAEGIGAEIRFVFGEREGRFYPSPTSNPQSGTQIWHGDLALQGAPTVTSSRFEVALARNATVGGEAVFTGETIALVFVDGGGERVPDSGSIQHVFDLADPPTARDVPLDKERVEDVRLISWNVLNDNPWDASESGKFARMIQAIEPDILNLQEIYDHSPNQTRNRFVGWMGGSSKDWYVAGNNDCKTISRYPILHSEPLSGNLVVLVDTTDVLGRPLLIFNAHTPCCGNDDGRQWEIDEMLQFLGRVRAGNHDDIPSDVAVQIAGDL
;
A
#
# COMPACT_ATOMS: atom_id res chain seq x y z
N MET A 1 1.05 0.38 87.01
CA MET A 1 1.80 0.94 85.87
C MET A 1 1.67 -0.03 84.73
N ASN A 2 0.86 0.29 83.72
CA ASN A 2 0.81 -0.37 82.41
C ASN A 2 0.00 0.56 81.50
N GLN A 3 0.72 1.31 80.66
CA GLN A 3 0.14 2.11 79.58
C GLN A 3 0.02 1.21 78.33
N PRO A 4 -1.14 1.11 77.67
CA PRO A 4 -1.23 0.46 76.38
C PRO A 4 -0.72 1.42 75.29
N TYR A 5 0.26 0.96 74.51
CA TYR A 5 0.74 1.64 73.32
C TYR A 5 -0.25 1.41 72.17
N THR A 6 -0.88 2.48 71.69
CA THR A 6 -1.67 2.46 70.46
C THR A 6 -0.70 2.54 69.27
N VAL A 7 -0.54 1.43 68.53
CA VAL A 7 0.19 1.42 67.26
C VAL A 7 -0.74 1.95 66.17
N ALA A 8 -0.45 3.14 65.66
CA ALA A 8 -1.12 3.68 64.48
C ALA A 8 -0.50 3.06 63.22
N SER A 9 -1.22 2.13 62.58
CA SER A 9 -0.86 1.61 61.26
C SER A 9 -1.24 2.62 60.18
N ILE A 10 -0.23 3.25 59.57
CA ILE A 10 -0.39 4.07 58.36
C ILE A 10 -0.51 3.10 57.18
N LEU A 11 -1.71 2.98 56.60
CA LEU A 11 -1.90 2.32 55.31
C LEU A 11 -1.44 3.28 54.21
N LEU A 12 -0.29 2.99 53.61
CA LEU A 12 0.15 3.62 52.36
C LEU A 12 -0.63 2.97 51.21
N ALA A 13 -1.64 3.65 50.69
CA ALA A 13 -2.30 3.23 49.46
C ALA A 13 -1.36 3.53 48.29
N ALA A 14 -0.65 2.52 47.80
CA ALA A 14 0.07 2.60 46.54
C ALA A 14 -0.96 2.65 45.40
N SER A 15 -1.12 3.82 44.79
CA SER A 15 -1.83 3.97 43.53
C SER A 15 -1.04 3.24 42.44
N VAL A 16 -1.54 2.06 42.05
CA VAL A 16 -1.08 1.38 40.83
C VAL A 16 -1.61 2.22 39.67
N VAL A 17 -0.74 3.04 39.07
CA VAL A 17 -1.02 3.65 37.78
C VAL A 17 -0.98 2.50 36.77
N PRO A 18 -2.07 2.19 36.05
CA PRO A 18 -1.98 1.23 34.96
C PRO A 18 -0.94 1.74 33.98
N ALA A 19 0.06 0.91 33.65
CA ALA A 19 0.93 1.19 32.54
C ALA A 19 0.03 1.33 31.30
N SER A 20 0.01 2.52 30.68
CA SER A 20 -0.60 2.69 29.38
C SER A 20 0.03 1.65 28.45
N ALA A 21 -0.79 0.74 27.91
CA ALA A 21 -0.34 -0.06 26.79
C ALA A 21 0.09 0.92 25.70
N SER A 22 1.29 0.75 25.14
CA SER A 22 1.70 1.50 23.96
C SER A 22 0.66 1.27 22.87
N ALA A 23 0.30 2.32 22.13
CA ALA A 23 -0.56 2.17 20.97
C ALA A 23 0.03 1.09 20.04
N PRO A 24 -0.81 0.29 19.36
CA PRO A 24 -0.31 -0.68 18.40
C PRO A 24 0.50 0.03 17.30
N PRO A 25 1.46 -0.68 16.66
CA PRO A 25 2.17 -0.15 15.51
C PRO A 25 1.21 0.24 14.39
N ILE A 26 1.52 1.33 13.68
CA ILE A 26 0.71 1.78 12.55
C ILE A 26 0.98 0.91 11.33
N THR A 27 -0.08 0.43 10.68
CA THR A 27 -0.03 -0.33 9.43
C THR A 27 -0.84 0.38 8.35
N ILE A 28 -0.19 0.72 7.23
CA ILE A 28 -0.83 1.39 6.09
C ILE A 28 -1.66 0.37 5.28
N GLU A 29 -2.94 0.21 5.63
CA GLU A 29 -3.86 -0.80 5.05
C GLU A 29 -5.30 -0.31 4.80
N GLY A 30 -5.61 0.96 5.08
CA GLY A 30 -6.90 1.60 4.87
C GLY A 30 -7.98 1.22 5.89
N ARG A 31 -7.61 0.62 7.03
CA ARG A 31 -8.54 0.19 8.09
C ARG A 31 -8.60 1.13 9.29
N PHE A 32 -7.55 1.92 9.51
CA PHE A 32 -7.48 3.00 10.49
C PHE A 32 -7.72 2.66 11.97
N ASP A 33 -7.87 1.40 12.35
CA ASP A 33 -8.18 0.99 13.73
C ASP A 33 -7.03 1.38 14.70
N ASP A 34 -5.80 1.31 14.23
CA ASP A 34 -4.55 1.73 14.88
C ASP A 34 -4.44 3.25 15.13
N TRP A 35 -5.23 4.07 14.44
CA TRP A 35 -5.30 5.51 14.65
C TRP A 35 -6.36 5.95 15.66
N SER A 36 -7.23 5.04 16.10
CA SER A 36 -8.40 5.37 16.94
C SER A 36 -8.02 6.01 18.29
N ASP A 37 -7.02 5.44 18.96
CA ASP A 37 -6.52 5.92 20.26
C ASP A 37 -5.44 7.01 20.16
N ARG A 38 -5.00 7.34 18.94
CA ARG A 38 -3.96 8.38 18.72
C ARG A 38 -4.58 9.78 18.80
N PRO A 39 -3.93 10.74 19.48
CA PRO A 39 -4.44 12.10 19.60
C PRO A 39 -4.45 12.81 18.25
N VAL A 40 -5.37 13.75 18.09
CA VAL A 40 -5.34 14.70 16.98
C VAL A 40 -4.18 15.66 17.21
N THR A 41 -3.25 15.73 16.25
CA THR A 41 -2.09 16.62 16.32
C THR A 41 -2.48 18.04 15.92
N GLN A 42 -3.26 18.17 14.84
CA GLN A 42 -3.77 19.44 14.36
C GLN A 42 -5.24 19.27 13.96
N ALA A 43 -6.09 20.14 14.49
CA ALA A 43 -7.47 20.29 14.04
C ALA A 43 -7.58 21.64 13.36
N ASP A 44 -8.08 21.65 12.14
CA ASP A 44 -8.21 22.85 11.32
C ASP A 44 -9.68 23.25 11.18
N PRO A 45 -10.00 24.54 11.02
CA PRO A 45 -11.36 24.97 10.72
C PRO A 45 -11.88 24.33 9.43
N ARG A 46 -13.19 24.45 9.21
CA ARG A 46 -13.80 24.03 7.93
C ARG A 46 -14.03 25.24 7.04
N GLY A 47 -13.94 25.02 5.74
CA GLY A 47 -14.37 25.94 4.69
C GLY A 47 -13.38 27.04 4.34
N ASP A 48 -12.11 26.86 4.66
CA ASP A 48 -10.95 27.66 4.29
C ASP A 48 -10.23 27.15 3.03
N GLY A 49 -10.47 25.91 2.61
CA GLY A 49 -9.96 25.36 1.34
C GLY A 49 -10.93 24.48 0.57
N GLY A 50 -10.47 24.03 -0.61
CA GLY A 50 -11.22 23.11 -1.48
C GLY A 50 -11.20 21.67 -0.96
N LEU A 51 -9.99 21.18 -0.64
CA LEU A 51 -9.80 19.89 0.04
C LEU A 51 -10.09 19.96 1.54
N ASP A 52 -9.83 21.10 2.20
CA ASP A 52 -10.20 21.38 3.60
C ASP A 52 -9.72 20.28 4.57
N ILE A 53 -8.43 20.29 4.96
CA ILE A 53 -7.87 19.27 5.84
C ILE A 53 -8.27 19.58 7.27
N THR A 54 -9.38 19.00 7.70
CA THR A 54 -9.97 19.28 9.02
C THR A 54 -9.25 18.62 10.19
N SER A 55 -8.50 17.53 9.95
CA SER A 55 -7.81 16.81 11.00
C SER A 55 -6.55 16.14 10.49
N LEU A 56 -5.47 16.30 11.24
CA LEU A 56 -4.21 15.61 11.05
C LEU A 56 -3.82 14.90 12.36
N LYS A 57 -3.48 13.61 12.24
CA LYS A 57 -2.79 12.86 13.31
C LYS A 57 -1.39 12.51 12.83
N LEU A 58 -0.41 12.66 13.69
CA LEU A 58 0.96 12.22 13.44
C LEU A 58 1.29 10.98 14.28
N GLY A 59 2.16 10.15 13.73
CA GLY A 59 2.78 9.02 14.41
C GLY A 59 4.13 8.73 13.79
N ASP A 60 4.94 7.99 14.50
CA ASP A 60 6.19 7.49 13.98
C ASP A 60 6.53 6.15 14.59
N GLU A 61 7.34 5.44 13.82
CA GLU A 61 8.08 4.26 14.21
C GLU A 61 9.56 4.54 13.88
N PRO A 62 10.51 3.73 14.37
CA PRO A 62 11.94 4.00 14.19
C PRO A 62 12.38 4.18 12.74
N ASP A 63 11.73 3.47 11.80
CA ASP A 63 12.00 3.58 10.37
C ASP A 63 10.97 4.43 9.59
N TRP A 64 9.88 4.87 10.21
CA TRP A 64 8.74 5.48 9.51
C TRP A 64 8.22 6.74 10.19
N PHE A 65 7.99 7.79 9.40
CA PHE A 65 7.14 8.91 9.77
C PHE A 65 5.77 8.70 9.13
N GLN A 66 4.69 8.82 9.90
CA GLN A 66 3.34 8.45 9.47
C GLN A 66 2.33 9.53 9.85
N PHE A 67 1.30 9.67 9.02
CA PHE A 67 0.21 10.60 9.33
C PHE A 67 -1.11 10.15 8.75
N LEU A 68 -2.19 10.56 9.41
CA LEU A 68 -3.58 10.40 8.98
C LEU A 68 -4.16 11.78 8.66
N ILE A 69 -4.65 11.95 7.44
CA ILE A 69 -5.36 13.13 6.95
C ILE A 69 -6.86 12.82 6.89
N GLU A 70 -7.69 13.77 7.33
CA GLU A 70 -9.14 13.73 7.15
C GLU A 70 -9.66 15.01 6.48
N SER A 71 -10.50 14.82 5.47
CA SER A 71 -11.15 15.86 4.67
C SER A 71 -12.68 15.69 4.70
N PRO A 72 -13.48 16.77 4.61
CA PRO A 72 -14.93 16.67 4.49
C PRO A 72 -15.40 16.25 3.08
N VAL A 73 -14.48 16.16 2.11
CA VAL A 73 -14.76 15.72 0.74
C VAL A 73 -13.99 14.45 0.41
N ASP A 74 -14.54 13.65 -0.49
CA ASP A 74 -13.85 12.51 -1.05
C ASP A 74 -12.96 12.99 -2.21
N PHE A 75 -11.67 12.63 -2.19
CA PHE A 75 -10.71 12.91 -3.25
C PHE A 75 -9.77 11.72 -3.45
N ASP A 76 -9.07 11.63 -4.58
CA ASP A 76 -7.97 10.67 -4.76
C ASP A 76 -6.68 11.32 -4.28
N LEU A 77 -5.99 10.72 -3.31
CA LEU A 77 -4.73 11.28 -2.82
C LEU A 77 -3.66 11.32 -3.92
N SER A 78 -3.64 10.34 -4.82
CA SER A 78 -2.58 10.13 -5.80
C SER A 78 -2.82 10.79 -7.16
N GLU A 79 -3.98 11.42 -7.36
CA GLU A 79 -4.34 12.06 -8.63
C GLU A 79 -5.34 13.22 -8.45
N GLY A 80 -5.27 14.22 -9.33
CA GLY A 80 -6.34 15.23 -9.45
C GLY A 80 -6.48 16.19 -8.26
N ASN A 81 -5.44 16.34 -7.45
CA ASN A 81 -5.38 17.26 -6.33
C ASN A 81 -4.07 18.07 -6.32
N GLU A 82 -4.10 19.27 -5.74
CA GLU A 82 -2.92 20.14 -5.62
C GLU A 82 -2.33 20.12 -4.21
N LEU A 83 -2.59 19.05 -3.44
CA LEU A 83 -2.11 18.93 -2.07
C LEU A 83 -0.59 18.79 -2.04
N VAL A 84 0.05 19.72 -1.35
CA VAL A 84 1.49 19.77 -1.16
C VAL A 84 1.84 19.55 0.31
N LEU A 85 2.76 18.64 0.57
CA LEU A 85 3.43 18.47 1.85
C LEU A 85 4.80 19.13 1.80
N LEU A 86 5.04 20.08 2.69
CA LEU A 86 6.34 20.67 2.97
C LEU A 86 6.86 20.11 4.30
N ILE A 87 8.09 19.59 4.31
CA ILE A 87 8.75 19.10 5.51
C ILE A 87 10.13 19.73 5.61
N ASP A 88 10.36 20.42 6.72
CA ASP A 88 11.66 20.79 7.27
C ASP A 88 12.11 19.61 8.15
N THR A 89 13.13 18.92 7.68
CA THR A 89 13.53 17.58 8.13
C THR A 89 14.60 17.59 9.23
N ASP A 90 15.13 18.77 9.53
CA ASP A 90 16.12 18.98 10.59
C ASP A 90 15.78 20.08 11.60
N ASP A 91 14.60 20.71 11.46
CA ASP A 91 14.13 21.84 12.27
C ASP A 91 15.07 23.06 12.17
N ASP A 92 15.76 23.21 11.03
CA ASP A 92 16.56 24.40 10.70
C ASP A 92 15.89 25.22 9.60
N ALA A 93 15.13 26.24 10.00
CA ALA A 93 14.46 27.13 9.05
C ALA A 93 15.42 27.85 8.06
N SER A 94 16.74 27.77 8.23
CA SER A 94 17.73 28.33 7.29
C SER A 94 18.13 27.39 6.15
N THR A 95 17.73 26.11 6.17
CA THR A 95 17.99 25.10 5.12
C THR A 95 16.80 24.96 4.16
N GLY A 96 16.87 23.99 3.24
CA GLY A 96 15.75 23.65 2.37
C GLY A 96 15.17 24.77 1.49
N LEU A 97 13.95 24.52 1.03
CA LEU A 97 13.11 25.49 0.36
C LEU A 97 12.50 26.44 1.40
N GLN A 98 12.81 27.72 1.27
CA GLN A 98 12.27 28.81 2.08
C GLN A 98 10.82 29.08 1.69
N ALA A 99 9.89 28.39 2.33
CA ALA A 99 8.45 28.43 2.05
C ALA A 99 7.65 28.28 3.35
N GLU A 100 6.49 28.92 3.42
CA GLU A 100 5.55 28.79 4.55
C GLU A 100 6.16 29.05 5.95
N GLY A 101 7.27 29.77 6.02
CA GLY A 101 7.97 30.08 7.28
C GLY A 101 8.88 28.97 7.80
N ILE A 102 9.15 27.93 7.01
CA ILE A 102 10.08 26.82 7.33
C ILE A 102 11.17 26.68 6.25
N GLY A 103 12.21 25.89 6.55
CA GLY A 103 13.25 25.48 5.61
C GLY A 103 12.95 24.09 5.08
N ALA A 104 12.06 23.94 4.10
CA ALA A 104 11.56 22.62 3.71
C ALA A 104 12.55 21.85 2.82
N GLU A 105 13.24 20.84 3.33
CA GLU A 105 14.05 19.92 2.51
C GLU A 105 13.17 19.10 1.56
N ILE A 106 11.92 18.82 1.93
CA ILE A 106 10.97 18.08 1.08
C ILE A 106 9.79 18.96 0.71
N ARG A 107 9.50 19.00 -0.59
CA ARG A 107 8.21 19.44 -1.14
C ARG A 107 7.63 18.32 -1.97
N PHE A 108 6.55 17.70 -1.53
CA PHE A 108 5.88 16.61 -2.26
C PHE A 108 4.48 17.01 -2.70
N VAL A 109 4.11 16.78 -3.95
CA VAL A 109 2.78 17.05 -4.49
C VAL A 109 2.07 15.72 -4.71
N PHE A 110 1.02 15.45 -3.93
CA PHE A 110 0.41 14.12 -3.92
C PHE A 110 -0.30 13.78 -5.23
N GLY A 111 -1.11 14.69 -5.77
CA GLY A 111 -1.82 14.47 -7.03
C GLY A 111 -0.92 14.32 -8.26
N GLU A 112 0.35 14.74 -8.18
CA GLU A 112 1.35 14.57 -9.25
C GLU A 112 2.31 13.38 -8.96
N ARG A 113 2.23 12.77 -7.78
CA ARG A 113 3.09 11.66 -7.31
C ARG A 113 4.59 11.96 -7.39
N GLU A 114 4.95 13.24 -7.37
CA GLU A 114 6.31 13.72 -7.47
C GLU A 114 6.57 14.87 -6.49
N GLY A 115 7.85 15.10 -6.24
CA GLY A 115 8.30 16.14 -5.35
C GLY A 115 9.70 16.63 -5.69
N ARG A 116 10.26 17.39 -4.76
CA ARG A 116 11.63 17.83 -4.79
C ARG A 116 12.31 17.75 -3.44
N PHE A 117 13.60 17.43 -3.49
CA PHE A 117 14.52 17.46 -2.37
C PHE A 117 15.47 18.66 -2.47
N TYR A 118 15.66 19.38 -1.36
CA TYR A 118 16.46 20.61 -1.28
C TYR A 118 17.52 20.48 -0.18
N PRO A 119 18.70 19.90 -0.45
CA PRO A 119 19.77 19.75 0.54
C PRO A 119 20.50 21.08 0.86
N SER A 120 20.03 22.20 0.30
CA SER A 120 20.64 23.51 0.47
C SER A 120 19.60 24.62 0.38
N PRO A 121 19.83 25.76 1.06
CA PRO A 121 18.86 26.85 1.12
C PRO A 121 18.53 27.41 -0.26
N THR A 122 17.23 27.55 -0.56
CA THR A 122 16.75 28.15 -1.81
C THR A 122 15.39 28.81 -1.62
N SER A 123 15.09 29.85 -2.40
CA SER A 123 13.73 30.38 -2.54
C SER A 123 13.08 30.00 -3.87
N ASN A 124 13.75 29.18 -4.69
CA ASN A 124 13.24 28.72 -5.96
C ASN A 124 12.67 27.30 -5.80
N PRO A 125 11.33 27.12 -5.82
CA PRO A 125 10.73 25.79 -5.72
C PRO A 125 11.10 24.88 -6.89
N GLN A 126 11.69 25.41 -7.97
CA GLN A 126 12.11 24.62 -9.12
C GLN A 126 13.56 24.12 -9.06
N SER A 127 14.37 24.55 -8.08
CA SER A 127 15.81 24.22 -8.05
C SER A 127 16.17 22.92 -7.35
N GLY A 128 15.23 22.28 -6.65
CA GLY A 128 15.46 21.02 -5.96
C GLY A 128 15.58 19.84 -6.91
N THR A 129 16.25 18.78 -6.45
CA THR A 129 16.34 17.50 -7.16
C THR A 129 14.95 16.88 -7.23
N GLN A 130 14.49 16.51 -8.43
CA GLN A 130 13.20 15.82 -8.59
C GLN A 130 13.25 14.46 -7.90
N ILE A 131 12.19 14.16 -7.15
CA ILE A 131 11.99 12.89 -6.47
C ILE A 131 10.59 12.35 -6.77
N TRP A 132 10.43 11.05 -6.65
CA TRP A 132 9.17 10.33 -6.79
C TRP A 132 8.79 9.69 -5.46
N HIS A 133 7.55 9.20 -5.35
CA HIS A 133 7.09 8.46 -4.17
C HIS A 133 8.07 7.34 -3.74
N GLY A 134 8.71 6.66 -4.71
CA GLY A 134 9.68 5.60 -4.45
C GLY A 134 10.97 6.05 -3.73
N ASP A 135 11.42 7.30 -3.94
CA ASP A 135 12.61 7.84 -3.29
C ASP A 135 12.40 8.05 -1.78
N LEU A 136 11.14 8.23 -1.36
CA LEU A 136 10.73 8.37 0.05
C LEU A 136 10.16 7.07 0.65
N ALA A 137 10.13 5.98 -0.14
CA ALA A 137 9.33 4.79 0.13
C ALA A 137 7.90 5.14 0.59
N LEU A 138 7.30 6.16 -0.04
CA LEU A 138 6.00 6.69 0.34
C LEU A 138 4.93 5.62 0.13
N GLN A 139 4.17 5.34 1.17
CA GLN A 139 3.03 4.42 1.17
C GLN A 139 1.77 5.21 1.51
N GLY A 140 0.67 4.94 0.85
CA GLY A 140 -0.62 5.58 1.12
C GLY A 140 -1.77 4.59 1.02
N ALA A 141 -2.74 4.71 1.92
CA ALA A 141 -3.98 3.94 1.88
C ALA A 141 -5.18 4.79 2.33
N PRO A 142 -6.39 4.54 1.78
CA PRO A 142 -6.67 3.68 0.62
C PRO A 142 -6.04 4.23 -0.67
N THR A 143 -5.93 3.40 -1.70
CA THR A 143 -5.33 3.78 -3.00
C THR A 143 -6.38 4.26 -4.01
N VAL A 144 -7.55 4.66 -3.53
CA VAL A 144 -8.69 5.15 -4.31
C VAL A 144 -9.30 6.34 -3.60
N THR A 145 -10.32 6.95 -4.20
CA THR A 145 -11.04 8.09 -3.61
C THR A 145 -11.53 7.80 -2.19
N SER A 146 -11.21 8.70 -1.26
CA SER A 146 -11.59 8.63 0.15
C SER A 146 -11.59 10.03 0.76
N SER A 147 -12.26 10.18 1.89
CA SER A 147 -12.19 11.37 2.77
C SER A 147 -11.13 11.22 3.87
N ARG A 148 -10.49 10.05 3.97
CA ARG A 148 -9.45 9.75 4.96
C ARG A 148 -8.32 8.98 4.31
N PHE A 149 -7.08 9.40 4.60
CA PHE A 149 -5.87 8.76 4.10
C PHE A 149 -4.82 8.64 5.19
N GLU A 150 -4.21 7.46 5.28
CA GLU A 150 -2.99 7.26 6.04
C GLU A 150 -1.81 7.16 5.11
N VAL A 151 -0.69 7.75 5.50
CA VAL A 151 0.52 7.86 4.70
C VAL A 151 1.73 7.57 5.56
N ALA A 152 2.73 6.90 4.99
CA ALA A 152 4.03 6.68 5.61
C ALA A 152 5.17 7.14 4.70
N LEU A 153 6.23 7.68 5.29
CA LEU A 153 7.49 8.06 4.66
C LEU A 153 8.63 7.36 5.40
N ALA A 154 9.61 6.81 4.68
CA ALA A 154 10.76 6.19 5.31
C ALA A 154 11.71 7.24 5.89
N ARG A 155 12.03 7.10 7.18
CA ARG A 155 13.00 7.96 7.87
C ARG A 155 14.42 7.74 7.39
N ASN A 156 14.71 6.55 6.85
CA ASN A 156 16.00 6.22 6.24
C ASN A 156 16.07 6.51 4.73
N ALA A 157 15.10 7.25 4.18
CA ALA A 157 15.09 7.64 2.78
C ALA A 157 16.37 8.40 2.40
N THR A 158 16.87 8.13 1.20
CA THR A 158 18.03 8.83 0.65
C THR A 158 17.76 9.30 -0.77
N VAL A 159 18.23 10.49 -1.11
CA VAL A 159 18.13 11.08 -2.45
C VAL A 159 19.54 11.38 -2.93
N GLY A 160 19.97 10.70 -4.01
CA GLY A 160 21.34 10.87 -4.51
C GLY A 160 22.43 10.43 -3.52
N GLY A 161 22.09 9.62 -2.51
CA GLY A 161 23.00 9.19 -1.44
C GLY A 161 23.03 10.12 -0.22
N GLU A 162 22.27 11.21 -0.23
CA GLU A 162 22.10 12.11 0.92
C GLU A 162 20.86 11.68 1.71
N ALA A 163 20.95 11.69 3.05
CA ALA A 163 19.82 11.36 3.91
C ALA A 163 18.75 12.46 3.85
N VAL A 164 17.48 12.06 3.77
CA VAL A 164 16.35 12.99 3.75
C VAL A 164 16.02 13.48 5.15
N PHE A 165 15.89 12.59 6.13
CA PHE A 165 15.63 12.96 7.52
C PHE A 165 16.95 12.97 8.30
N THR A 166 17.39 14.16 8.71
CA THR A 166 18.67 14.38 9.39
C THR A 166 18.51 14.86 10.83
N GLY A 167 17.36 15.40 11.20
CA GLY A 167 17.03 15.79 12.59
C GLY A 167 16.14 14.78 13.31
N GLU A 168 16.07 14.95 14.63
CA GLU A 168 15.14 14.24 15.51
C GLU A 168 13.79 14.96 15.62
N THR A 169 13.75 16.22 15.20
CA THR A 169 12.56 17.08 15.16
C THR A 169 12.34 17.52 13.73
N ILE A 170 11.08 17.56 13.31
CA ILE A 170 10.67 18.05 12.00
C ILE A 170 9.58 19.10 12.16
N ALA A 171 9.52 20.01 11.19
CA ALA A 171 8.39 20.91 11.00
C ALA A 171 7.69 20.59 9.68
N LEU A 172 6.36 20.63 9.67
CA LEU A 172 5.60 20.41 8.44
C LEU A 172 4.43 21.37 8.27
N VAL A 173 4.10 21.59 7.01
CA VAL A 173 2.95 22.38 6.55
C VAL A 173 2.33 21.66 5.35
N PHE A 174 1.00 21.54 5.35
CA PHE A 174 0.25 21.20 4.15
C PHE A 174 -0.28 22.47 3.51
N VAL A 175 -0.22 22.54 2.18
CA VAL A 175 -0.86 23.60 1.40
C VAL A 175 -1.58 22.99 0.20
N ASP A 176 -2.68 23.60 -0.23
CA ASP A 176 -3.38 23.25 -1.47
C ASP A 176 -3.48 24.47 -2.38
N GLY A 177 -3.56 24.26 -3.69
CA GLY A 177 -3.75 25.37 -4.64
C GLY A 177 -5.12 26.06 -4.53
N GLY A 178 -6.07 25.43 -3.82
CA GLY A 178 -7.35 26.02 -3.41
C GLY A 178 -7.28 27.09 -2.31
N GLY A 179 -6.10 27.36 -1.74
CA GLY A 179 -5.91 28.35 -0.67
C GLY A 179 -5.86 27.75 0.74
N GLU A 180 -6.01 26.43 0.87
CA GLU A 180 -5.81 25.69 2.11
C GLU A 180 -4.38 25.83 2.62
N ARG A 181 -4.22 25.96 3.94
CA ARG A 181 -2.94 25.83 4.62
C ARG A 181 -3.17 25.22 6.00
N VAL A 182 -2.58 24.06 6.26
CA VAL A 182 -2.66 23.39 7.56
C VAL A 182 -1.27 23.30 8.20
N PRO A 183 -1.06 23.90 9.39
CA PRO A 183 -2.04 24.71 10.14
C PRO A 183 -2.28 26.06 9.46
N ASP A 184 -3.36 26.77 9.79
CA ASP A 184 -3.64 28.14 9.31
C ASP A 184 -2.45 29.12 9.46
N SER A 185 -1.64 28.93 10.50
CA SER A 185 -0.43 29.73 10.75
C SER A 185 0.64 28.93 11.47
N GLY A 186 1.91 29.27 11.21
CA GLY A 186 3.05 28.52 11.77
C GLY A 186 3.24 27.16 11.09
N SER A 187 3.84 26.21 11.80
CA SER A 187 4.05 24.83 11.34
C SER A 187 3.67 23.85 12.43
N ILE A 188 3.37 22.61 12.04
CA ILE A 188 3.22 21.51 12.98
C ILE A 188 4.63 20.98 13.28
N GLN A 189 4.94 20.83 14.55
CA GLN A 189 6.21 20.31 15.04
C GLN A 189 6.03 18.87 15.51
N HIS A 190 6.96 17.99 15.12
CA HIS A 190 6.96 16.59 15.53
C HIS A 190 8.37 16.17 15.97
N VAL A 191 8.48 15.60 17.17
CA VAL A 191 9.74 15.04 17.69
C VAL A 191 9.61 13.53 17.60
N PHE A 192 10.51 12.89 16.86
CA PHE A 192 10.50 11.45 16.70
C PHE A 192 10.75 10.72 18.02
N ASP A 193 10.01 9.64 18.24
CA ASP A 193 10.41 8.64 19.21
C ASP A 193 11.59 7.84 18.63
N LEU A 194 12.68 7.82 19.39
CA LEU A 194 13.90 7.09 19.07
C LEU A 194 14.03 5.80 19.88
N ALA A 195 13.00 5.43 20.63
CA ALA A 195 12.94 4.13 21.27
C ALA A 195 13.00 3.03 20.22
N ASP A 196 13.72 1.95 20.54
CA ASP A 196 13.74 0.76 19.70
C ASP A 196 12.30 0.26 19.50
N PRO A 197 11.94 -0.17 18.27
CA PRO A 197 10.60 -0.63 18.03
C PRO A 197 10.39 -1.90 18.85
N PRO A 198 9.14 -2.20 19.25
CA PRO A 198 8.84 -3.53 19.73
C PRO A 198 9.32 -4.55 18.69
N THR A 199 9.90 -5.65 19.15
CA THR A 199 10.43 -6.68 18.24
C THR A 199 9.34 -7.06 17.24
N ALA A 200 9.67 -6.98 15.94
CA ALA A 200 8.75 -7.33 14.89
C ALA A 200 8.14 -8.70 15.19
N ARG A 201 6.81 -8.77 15.11
CA ARG A 201 6.13 -10.04 15.28
C ARG A 201 6.46 -10.91 14.08
N ASP A 202 6.97 -12.12 14.33
CA ASP A 202 7.06 -13.13 13.28
C ASP A 202 5.64 -13.46 12.79
N VAL A 203 5.33 -13.04 11.56
CA VAL A 203 4.10 -13.40 10.86
C VAL A 203 4.45 -14.54 9.90
N PRO A 204 4.05 -15.79 10.19
CA PRO A 204 4.34 -16.90 9.29
C PRO A 204 3.59 -16.69 7.97
N LEU A 205 4.29 -16.95 6.86
CA LEU A 205 3.68 -17.03 5.52
C LEU A 205 3.18 -18.44 5.22
N ASP A 206 3.08 -19.32 6.22
CA ASP A 206 2.47 -20.64 6.08
C ASP A 206 0.97 -20.52 5.79
N LYS A 207 0.40 -21.53 5.13
CA LYS A 207 -1.05 -21.58 4.96
C LYS A 207 -1.71 -21.82 6.32
N GLU A 208 -2.87 -21.19 6.56
CA GLU A 208 -3.64 -21.45 7.78
C GLU A 208 -4.13 -22.90 7.81
N ARG A 209 -4.52 -23.44 6.65
CA ARG A 209 -4.89 -24.84 6.45
C ARG A 209 -4.17 -25.44 5.26
N VAL A 210 -3.86 -26.73 5.32
CA VAL A 210 -3.12 -27.42 4.25
C VAL A 210 -3.90 -27.47 2.94
N GLU A 211 -5.24 -27.48 3.03
CA GLU A 211 -6.17 -27.45 1.91
C GLU A 211 -6.40 -26.05 1.33
N ASP A 212 -5.91 -24.98 1.97
CA ASP A 212 -6.06 -23.64 1.43
C ASP A 212 -5.34 -23.52 0.09
N VAL A 213 -6.00 -22.90 -0.87
CA VAL A 213 -5.41 -22.59 -2.18
C VAL A 213 -4.79 -21.21 -2.10
N ARG A 214 -3.50 -21.09 -2.41
CA ARG A 214 -2.77 -19.83 -2.45
C ARG A 214 -2.71 -19.30 -3.87
N LEU A 215 -3.34 -18.16 -4.09
CA LEU A 215 -3.39 -17.49 -5.39
C LEU A 215 -2.63 -16.18 -5.31
N ILE A 216 -1.90 -15.86 -6.37
CA ILE A 216 -1.33 -14.52 -6.58
C ILE A 216 -1.90 -13.91 -7.85
N SER A 217 -2.14 -12.60 -7.82
CA SER A 217 -2.27 -11.77 -9.01
C SER A 217 -1.12 -10.79 -9.03
N TRP A 218 -0.39 -10.70 -10.13
CA TRP A 218 0.79 -9.85 -10.21
C TRP A 218 1.02 -9.30 -11.61
N ASN A 219 0.85 -7.98 -11.76
CA ASN A 219 1.43 -7.25 -12.87
C ASN A 219 2.94 -7.18 -12.66
N VAL A 220 3.67 -7.85 -13.54
CA VAL A 220 5.12 -7.98 -13.36
C VAL A 220 5.90 -6.80 -13.94
N LEU A 221 5.22 -5.81 -14.54
CA LEU A 221 5.79 -4.69 -15.28
C LEU A 221 6.68 -5.15 -16.45
N ASN A 222 6.13 -5.17 -17.65
CA ASN A 222 6.81 -5.40 -18.93
C ASN A 222 7.89 -6.49 -18.94
N ASP A 223 7.51 -7.77 -18.76
CA ASP A 223 8.43 -8.91 -18.83
C ASP A 223 9.65 -8.84 -17.87
N ASN A 224 9.64 -7.99 -16.83
CA ASN A 224 10.72 -7.91 -15.83
C ASN A 224 11.13 -9.24 -15.17
N PRO A 225 10.29 -10.31 -15.09
CA PRO A 225 10.76 -11.61 -14.64
C PRO A 225 11.92 -12.16 -15.49
N TRP A 226 12.18 -11.63 -16.68
CA TRP A 226 13.33 -11.94 -17.55
C TRP A 226 14.43 -10.89 -17.55
N ASP A 227 14.20 -9.71 -16.99
CA ASP A 227 15.25 -8.71 -16.83
C ASP A 227 16.33 -9.19 -15.83
N ALA A 228 17.60 -8.95 -16.15
CA ALA A 228 18.70 -9.48 -15.35
C ALA A 228 18.82 -8.81 -13.97
N SER A 229 18.42 -7.55 -13.85
CA SER A 229 18.45 -6.78 -12.60
C SER A 229 17.22 -7.04 -11.72
N GLU A 230 16.09 -7.44 -12.32
CA GLU A 230 14.84 -7.68 -11.60
C GLU A 230 14.57 -9.16 -11.28
N SER A 231 14.99 -10.08 -12.16
CA SER A 231 14.65 -11.51 -12.07
C SER A 231 14.92 -12.14 -10.71
N GLY A 232 16.02 -11.79 -10.05
CA GLY A 232 16.36 -12.34 -8.74
C GLY A 232 15.37 -11.92 -7.64
N LYS A 233 14.77 -10.73 -7.76
CA LYS A 233 13.76 -10.20 -6.83
C LYS A 233 12.46 -10.98 -6.99
N PHE A 234 12.01 -11.22 -8.21
CA PHE A 234 10.84 -12.07 -8.51
C PHE A 234 11.02 -13.48 -7.97
N ALA A 235 12.17 -14.11 -8.25
CA ALA A 235 12.46 -15.46 -7.77
C ALA A 235 12.36 -15.57 -6.24
N ARG A 236 12.95 -14.61 -5.52
CA ARG A 236 12.88 -14.55 -4.04
C ARG A 236 11.43 -14.47 -3.54
N MET A 237 10.61 -13.63 -4.14
CA MET A 237 9.20 -13.48 -3.75
C MET A 237 8.40 -14.76 -3.98
N ILE A 238 8.52 -15.36 -5.16
CA ILE A 238 7.78 -16.59 -5.51
C ILE A 238 8.22 -17.78 -4.63
N GLN A 239 9.50 -17.86 -4.28
CA GLN A 239 10.02 -18.87 -3.36
C GLN A 239 9.50 -18.71 -1.94
N ALA A 240 9.29 -17.46 -1.48
CA ALA A 240 8.73 -17.19 -0.15
C ALA A 240 7.21 -17.40 -0.11
N ILE A 241 6.51 -17.05 -1.19
CA ILE A 241 5.06 -17.16 -1.28
C ILE A 241 4.62 -18.60 -1.56
N GLU A 242 5.36 -19.39 -2.33
CA GLU A 242 4.98 -20.76 -2.72
C GLU A 242 3.52 -20.88 -3.24
N PRO A 243 3.13 -20.12 -4.28
CA PRO A 243 1.75 -20.11 -4.77
C PRO A 243 1.33 -21.46 -5.36
N ASP A 244 0.02 -21.73 -5.37
CA ASP A 244 -0.59 -22.84 -6.12
C ASP A 244 -1.10 -22.39 -7.49
N ILE A 245 -1.54 -21.13 -7.59
CA ILE A 245 -2.01 -20.49 -8.82
C ILE A 245 -1.39 -19.10 -8.95
N LEU A 246 -0.85 -18.79 -10.13
CA LEU A 246 -0.27 -17.48 -10.46
C LEU A 246 -1.05 -16.87 -11.63
N ASN A 247 -1.66 -15.72 -11.41
CA ASN A 247 -2.27 -14.87 -12.44
C ASN A 247 -1.30 -13.71 -12.70
N LEU A 248 -0.66 -13.71 -13.87
CA LEU A 248 0.36 -12.73 -14.23
C LEU A 248 -0.17 -11.83 -15.35
N GLN A 249 0.12 -10.53 -15.26
CA GLN A 249 -0.14 -9.52 -16.29
C GLN A 249 1.19 -8.93 -16.79
N GLU A 250 1.17 -8.23 -17.93
CA GLU A 250 2.34 -7.63 -18.59
C GLU A 250 3.45 -8.62 -18.98
N ILE A 251 3.06 -9.79 -19.47
CA ILE A 251 3.96 -10.77 -20.08
C ILE A 251 3.79 -10.73 -21.61
N TYR A 252 4.52 -9.87 -22.31
CA TYR A 252 4.32 -9.60 -23.73
C TYR A 252 5.15 -10.52 -24.63
N ASP A 253 6.44 -10.66 -24.34
CA ASP A 253 7.40 -11.33 -25.22
C ASP A 253 7.61 -12.83 -24.92
N HIS A 254 6.79 -13.37 -24.01
CA HIS A 254 6.91 -14.75 -23.54
C HIS A 254 5.61 -15.54 -23.61
N SER A 255 5.70 -16.70 -24.25
CA SER A 255 4.58 -17.64 -24.36
C SER A 255 4.18 -18.21 -23.00
N PRO A 256 2.94 -18.70 -22.83
CA PRO A 256 2.49 -19.36 -21.60
C PRO A 256 3.47 -20.44 -21.11
N ASN A 257 4.00 -21.26 -22.01
CA ASN A 257 4.96 -22.32 -21.66
C ASN A 257 6.31 -21.77 -21.16
N GLN A 258 6.81 -20.68 -21.74
CA GLN A 258 8.03 -20.03 -21.26
C GLN A 258 7.82 -19.44 -19.87
N THR A 259 6.70 -18.76 -19.65
CA THR A 259 6.32 -18.19 -18.35
C THR A 259 6.20 -19.27 -17.28
N ARG A 260 5.47 -20.36 -17.55
CA ARG A 260 5.39 -21.50 -16.62
C ARG A 260 6.77 -22.04 -16.28
N ASN A 261 7.61 -22.31 -17.28
CA ASN A 261 8.94 -22.88 -17.05
C ASN A 261 9.82 -21.96 -16.17
N ARG A 262 9.70 -20.64 -16.32
CA ARG A 262 10.41 -19.64 -15.52
C ARG A 262 9.99 -19.68 -14.05
N PHE A 263 8.71 -19.47 -13.79
CA PHE A 263 8.18 -19.36 -12.43
C PHE A 263 8.23 -20.69 -11.67
N VAL A 264 7.86 -21.79 -12.32
CA VAL A 264 7.95 -23.13 -11.71
C VAL A 264 9.41 -23.54 -11.47
N GLY A 265 10.32 -23.13 -12.35
CA GLY A 265 11.75 -23.36 -12.18
C GLY A 265 12.31 -22.69 -10.93
N TRP A 266 11.86 -21.47 -10.59
CA TRP A 266 12.28 -20.79 -9.35
C TRP A 266 11.81 -21.51 -8.09
N MET A 267 10.64 -22.16 -8.13
CA MET A 267 10.13 -22.98 -7.04
C MET A 267 10.81 -24.37 -6.98
N GLY A 268 11.77 -24.67 -7.86
CA GLY A 268 12.41 -25.99 -7.96
C GLY A 268 11.47 -27.10 -8.45
N GLY A 269 10.30 -26.73 -8.99
CA GLY A 269 9.30 -27.67 -9.47
C GLY A 269 9.58 -28.18 -10.88
N SER A 270 8.92 -29.28 -11.26
CA SER A 270 8.88 -29.75 -12.64
C SER A 270 7.72 -29.08 -13.37
N SER A 271 8.02 -28.36 -14.46
CA SER A 271 6.99 -27.67 -15.24
C SER A 271 5.98 -28.60 -15.94
N LYS A 272 6.26 -29.91 -15.99
CA LYS A 272 5.31 -30.93 -16.48
C LYS A 272 4.16 -31.17 -15.51
N ASP A 273 4.33 -30.81 -14.25
CA ASP A 273 3.34 -31.01 -13.18
C ASP A 273 2.45 -29.78 -13.01
N TRP A 274 2.60 -28.78 -13.91
CA TRP A 274 1.89 -27.52 -13.88
C TRP A 274 1.22 -27.23 -15.22
N TYR A 275 0.04 -26.64 -15.13
CA TYR A 275 -0.81 -26.25 -16.24
C TYR A 275 -0.66 -24.76 -16.49
N VAL A 276 -0.84 -24.35 -17.74
CA VAL A 276 -0.75 -22.93 -18.10
C VAL A 276 -1.68 -22.60 -19.25
N ALA A 277 -2.31 -21.44 -19.16
CA ALA A 277 -3.08 -20.82 -20.24
C ALA A 277 -2.67 -19.33 -20.35
N GLY A 278 -2.98 -18.72 -21.47
CA GLY A 278 -2.68 -17.30 -21.70
C GLY A 278 -3.55 -16.69 -22.78
N ASN A 279 -3.81 -15.40 -22.64
CA ASN A 279 -4.36 -14.55 -23.69
C ASN A 279 -3.65 -13.19 -23.60
N ASN A 280 -3.25 -12.63 -24.75
CA ASN A 280 -2.44 -11.41 -24.81
C ASN A 280 -1.27 -11.45 -23.81
N ASP A 281 -1.19 -10.48 -22.91
CA ASP A 281 -0.18 -10.35 -21.86
C ASP A 281 -0.51 -11.15 -20.59
N CYS A 282 -1.79 -11.49 -20.37
CA CYS A 282 -2.26 -12.27 -19.23
C CYS A 282 -1.88 -13.76 -19.32
N LYS A 283 -1.25 -14.31 -18.29
CA LYS A 283 -0.89 -15.73 -18.16
C LYS A 283 -1.35 -16.29 -16.83
N THR A 284 -2.04 -17.43 -16.83
CA THR A 284 -2.37 -18.15 -15.60
C THR A 284 -1.64 -19.49 -15.55
N ILE A 285 -0.85 -19.70 -14.50
CA ILE A 285 -0.11 -20.92 -14.18
C ILE A 285 -0.78 -21.58 -12.97
N SER A 286 -1.04 -22.88 -13.02
CA SER A 286 -1.75 -23.60 -11.96
C SER A 286 -1.14 -24.97 -11.66
N ARG A 287 -1.05 -25.35 -10.39
CA ARG A 287 -0.76 -26.74 -9.96
C ARG A 287 -1.89 -27.70 -10.33
N TYR A 288 -3.11 -27.17 -10.42
CA TYR A 288 -4.32 -27.92 -10.72
C TYR A 288 -4.64 -27.88 -12.22
N PRO A 289 -5.26 -28.93 -12.79
CA PRO A 289 -5.64 -28.97 -14.20
C PRO A 289 -6.45 -27.75 -14.65
N ILE A 290 -6.11 -27.19 -15.81
CA ILE A 290 -6.96 -26.19 -16.49
C ILE A 290 -7.92 -26.97 -17.38
N LEU A 291 -9.22 -26.90 -17.06
CA LEU A 291 -10.29 -27.61 -17.75
C LEU A 291 -10.77 -26.85 -18.99
N HIS A 292 -10.76 -25.52 -18.92
CA HIS A 292 -11.17 -24.62 -20.00
C HIS A 292 -10.39 -23.31 -19.91
N SER A 293 -10.16 -22.67 -21.05
CA SER A 293 -9.62 -21.32 -21.11
C SER A 293 -10.07 -20.61 -22.36
N GLU A 294 -10.44 -19.34 -22.25
CA GLU A 294 -10.80 -18.53 -23.41
C GLU A 294 -10.45 -17.05 -23.20
N PRO A 295 -10.21 -16.32 -24.30
CA PRO A 295 -10.05 -14.87 -24.24
C PRO A 295 -11.36 -14.17 -23.87
N LEU A 296 -11.26 -13.11 -23.07
CA LEU A 296 -12.35 -12.15 -22.85
C LEU A 296 -11.81 -10.74 -23.07
N SER A 297 -11.91 -10.26 -24.31
CA SER A 297 -11.20 -9.08 -24.79
C SER A 297 -9.68 -9.17 -24.55
N GLY A 298 -9.10 -8.19 -23.85
CA GLY A 298 -7.70 -8.20 -23.43
C GLY A 298 -7.35 -9.33 -22.47
N ASN A 299 -8.35 -9.79 -21.70
CA ASN A 299 -8.20 -10.58 -20.49
C ASN A 299 -8.26 -12.09 -20.74
N LEU A 300 -7.96 -12.88 -19.70
CA LEU A 300 -7.98 -14.33 -19.75
C LEU A 300 -8.99 -14.90 -18.76
N VAL A 301 -9.88 -15.77 -19.24
CA VAL A 301 -10.75 -16.60 -18.39
C VAL A 301 -10.20 -18.03 -18.37
N VAL A 302 -10.07 -18.61 -17.17
CA VAL A 302 -9.69 -20.02 -17.00
C VAL A 302 -10.58 -20.72 -15.99
N LEU A 303 -10.94 -21.97 -16.29
CA LEU A 303 -11.58 -22.89 -15.34
C LEU A 303 -10.52 -23.87 -14.82
N VAL A 304 -10.27 -23.82 -13.52
CA VAL A 304 -9.26 -24.65 -12.85
C VAL A 304 -9.94 -25.72 -11.99
N ASP A 305 -9.52 -26.97 -12.13
CA ASP A 305 -10.04 -28.10 -11.36
C ASP A 305 -9.53 -28.10 -9.91
N THR A 306 -10.17 -27.29 -9.08
CA THR A 306 -9.93 -27.23 -7.64
C THR A 306 -10.94 -28.05 -6.85
N THR A 307 -11.65 -28.98 -7.51
CA THR A 307 -12.75 -29.73 -6.90
C THR A 307 -12.31 -30.50 -5.65
N ASP A 308 -11.12 -31.09 -5.67
CA ASP A 308 -10.59 -31.85 -4.52
C ASP A 308 -10.29 -30.99 -3.29
N VAL A 309 -9.99 -29.70 -3.47
CA VAL A 309 -9.56 -28.80 -2.37
C VAL A 309 -10.62 -27.77 -1.98
N LEU A 310 -11.43 -27.29 -2.94
CA LEU A 310 -12.50 -26.32 -2.72
C LEU A 310 -13.91 -26.91 -2.83
N GLY A 311 -14.03 -28.20 -3.17
CA GLY A 311 -15.31 -28.89 -3.38
C GLY A 311 -16.01 -28.54 -4.70
N ARG A 312 -15.42 -27.67 -5.52
CA ARG A 312 -15.91 -27.24 -6.84
C ARG A 312 -14.76 -26.66 -7.68
N PRO A 313 -14.87 -26.58 -9.01
CA PRO A 313 -13.88 -25.91 -9.83
C PRO A 313 -13.89 -24.39 -9.61
N LEU A 314 -12.76 -23.74 -9.89
CA LEU A 314 -12.54 -22.31 -9.71
C LEU A 314 -12.46 -21.64 -11.08
N LEU A 315 -13.40 -20.73 -11.35
CA LEU A 315 -13.39 -19.85 -12.50
C LEU A 315 -12.59 -18.59 -12.16
N ILE A 316 -11.51 -18.34 -12.90
CA ILE A 316 -10.62 -17.19 -12.69
C ILE A 316 -10.72 -16.26 -13.91
N PHE A 317 -10.94 -14.99 -13.65
CA PHE A 317 -10.72 -13.90 -14.58
C PHE A 317 -9.38 -13.28 -14.21
N ASN A 318 -8.36 -13.56 -15.02
CA ASN A 318 -7.05 -12.93 -14.94
C ASN A 318 -7.07 -11.72 -15.88
N ALA A 319 -7.10 -10.53 -15.29
CA ALA A 319 -7.40 -9.30 -16.01
C ALA A 319 -6.25 -8.29 -15.97
N HIS A 320 -6.13 -7.57 -17.08
CA HIS A 320 -5.32 -6.36 -17.21
C HIS A 320 -6.15 -5.37 -18.03
N THR A 321 -7.00 -4.62 -17.33
CA THR A 321 -7.94 -3.69 -17.96
C THR A 321 -7.19 -2.46 -18.51
N PRO A 322 -7.84 -1.60 -19.32
CA PRO A 322 -7.20 -0.40 -19.83
C PRO A 322 -6.66 0.52 -18.71
N CYS A 323 -5.43 0.99 -18.86
CA CYS A 323 -4.76 1.81 -17.85
C CYS A 323 -5.11 3.31 -17.91
N CYS A 324 -4.58 4.06 -16.94
CA CYS A 324 -4.61 5.54 -16.90
C CYS A 324 -6.04 6.10 -16.90
N GLY A 325 -6.33 7.18 -17.65
CA GLY A 325 -7.65 7.81 -17.67
C GLY A 325 -8.73 7.10 -18.51
N ASN A 326 -8.55 5.83 -18.91
CA ASN A 326 -9.54 5.10 -19.72
C ASN A 326 -10.61 4.38 -18.88
N ASP A 327 -11.33 5.15 -18.06
CA ASP A 327 -12.42 4.63 -17.21
C ASP A 327 -13.52 3.93 -18.02
N ASP A 328 -13.91 4.49 -19.18
CA ASP A 328 -14.95 3.90 -20.04
C ASP A 328 -14.54 2.51 -20.54
N GLY A 329 -13.26 2.34 -20.90
CA GLY A 329 -12.70 1.06 -21.31
C GLY A 329 -12.68 0.04 -20.16
N ARG A 330 -12.24 0.46 -18.97
CA ARG A 330 -12.27 -0.39 -17.76
C ARG A 330 -13.69 -0.83 -17.44
N GLN A 331 -14.64 0.12 -17.40
CA GLN A 331 -16.04 -0.17 -17.12
C GLN A 331 -16.60 -1.19 -18.12
N TRP A 332 -16.30 -1.02 -19.41
CA TRP A 332 -16.77 -1.94 -20.45
C TRP A 332 -16.22 -3.36 -20.26
N GLU A 333 -14.93 -3.52 -19.94
CA GLU A 333 -14.34 -4.83 -19.72
C GLU A 333 -14.86 -5.50 -18.44
N ILE A 334 -15.07 -4.73 -17.36
CA ILE A 334 -15.70 -5.25 -16.13
C ILE A 334 -17.14 -5.70 -16.41
N ASP A 335 -17.92 -4.92 -17.16
CA ASP A 335 -19.28 -5.30 -17.56
C ASP A 335 -19.28 -6.59 -18.39
N GLU A 336 -18.29 -6.78 -19.26
CA GLU A 336 -18.11 -8.01 -20.04
C GLU A 336 -17.84 -9.22 -19.14
N MET A 337 -16.95 -9.09 -18.15
CA MET A 337 -16.66 -10.14 -17.15
C MET A 337 -17.92 -10.52 -16.36
N LEU A 338 -18.69 -9.53 -15.90
CA LEU A 338 -19.91 -9.76 -15.14
C LEU A 338 -21.00 -10.40 -16.00
N GLN A 339 -21.13 -9.99 -17.26
CA GLN A 339 -22.06 -10.62 -18.22
C GLN A 339 -21.66 -12.08 -18.51
N PHE A 340 -20.37 -12.35 -18.70
CA PHE A 340 -19.85 -13.70 -18.86
C PHE A 340 -20.19 -14.56 -17.64
N LEU A 341 -19.89 -14.07 -16.44
CA LEU A 341 -20.20 -14.77 -15.19
C LEU A 341 -21.71 -15.03 -15.05
N GLY A 342 -22.54 -14.06 -15.43
CA GLY A 342 -23.99 -14.21 -15.46
C GLY A 342 -24.46 -15.37 -16.35
N ARG A 343 -23.87 -15.52 -17.55
CA ARG A 343 -24.17 -16.66 -18.44
C ARG A 343 -23.77 -18.00 -17.83
N VAL A 344 -22.56 -18.08 -17.25
CA VAL A 344 -22.09 -19.29 -16.55
C VAL A 344 -23.05 -19.66 -15.42
N ARG A 345 -23.41 -18.70 -14.55
CA ARG A 345 -24.32 -18.94 -13.43
C ARG A 345 -25.72 -19.36 -13.87
N ALA A 346 -26.16 -18.93 -15.04
CA ALA A 346 -27.42 -19.36 -15.64
C ALA A 346 -27.36 -20.77 -16.28
N GLY A 347 -26.19 -21.41 -16.31
CA GLY A 347 -25.98 -22.69 -17.01
C GLY A 347 -25.92 -22.54 -18.53
N ASN A 348 -25.66 -21.33 -19.03
CA ASN A 348 -25.61 -21.00 -20.45
C ASN A 348 -24.16 -20.92 -20.95
N HIS A 349 -23.34 -21.90 -20.58
CA HIS A 349 -21.98 -22.09 -21.09
C HIS A 349 -21.72 -23.59 -21.26
N ASP A 350 -21.23 -24.00 -22.43
CA ASP A 350 -21.12 -25.43 -22.77
C ASP A 350 -20.01 -26.13 -21.96
N ASP A 351 -18.88 -25.45 -21.75
CA ASP A 351 -17.69 -26.03 -21.12
C ASP A 351 -17.51 -25.69 -19.63
N ILE A 352 -18.29 -24.74 -19.09
CA ILE A 352 -18.14 -24.26 -17.70
C ILE A 352 -19.42 -24.55 -16.92
N PRO A 353 -19.34 -25.35 -15.83
CA PRO A 353 -20.51 -25.64 -15.00
C PRO A 353 -21.00 -24.38 -14.27
N SER A 354 -22.30 -24.34 -13.95
CA SER A 354 -22.89 -23.20 -13.22
C SER A 354 -22.43 -23.10 -11.75
N ASP A 355 -22.03 -24.23 -11.16
CA ASP A 355 -21.50 -24.30 -9.79
C ASP A 355 -19.96 -24.23 -9.76
N VAL A 356 -19.46 -23.00 -9.80
CA VAL A 356 -18.03 -22.68 -9.70
C VAL A 356 -17.77 -21.77 -8.50
N ALA A 357 -16.58 -21.87 -7.91
CA ALA A 357 -15.98 -20.76 -7.18
C ALA A 357 -15.52 -19.69 -8.19
N VAL A 358 -15.42 -18.42 -7.79
CA VAL A 358 -15.06 -17.33 -8.72
C VAL A 358 -13.97 -16.48 -8.11
N GLN A 359 -12.95 -16.18 -8.91
CA GLN A 359 -11.97 -15.14 -8.65
C GLN A 359 -11.98 -14.17 -9.82
N ILE A 360 -12.13 -12.87 -9.54
CA ILE A 360 -11.81 -11.80 -10.47
C ILE A 360 -10.60 -11.09 -9.87
N ALA A 361 -9.46 -11.16 -10.55
CA ALA A 361 -8.21 -10.60 -10.06
C ALA A 361 -7.34 -10.14 -11.23
N GLY A 362 -6.52 -9.15 -10.99
CA GLY A 362 -5.75 -8.54 -12.06
C GLY A 362 -5.13 -7.22 -11.63
N ASP A 363 -4.57 -6.52 -12.61
CA ASP A 363 -4.39 -5.08 -12.57
C ASP A 363 -5.63 -4.46 -13.23
N LEU A 364 -6.51 -3.86 -12.42
CA LEU A 364 -7.92 -3.62 -12.76
C LEU A 364 -8.28 -2.14 -12.88
#